data_AF-A0A0U2YQY4-F1
#
_entry.id   AF-A0A0U2YQY4-F1
#
_cell.length_a   1.000
_cell.length_b   1.000
_cell.length_c   1.000
_cell.angle_alpha   90.00
_cell.angle_beta   90.00
_cell.angle_gamma   90.00
#
_symmetry.space_group_name_H-M   'P 1'
#
loop_
_entity.id
_entity.type
_entity.pdbx_description
1 polymer ?
#
loop_
_entity_poly.entity_id
_entity_poly.type
_entity_poly.pdbx_seq_one_letter_code
_entity_poly.pdbx_strand_id
1 'polypeptide(L)'
;MARNPGDRIFGVETEFGCLVSDETLGTPEAAVEAIKDTIFYEFRLGAIDLHARDDVFEPAASGGFLMNGARLYIDAVGSHLEYATAECVTLKDLVANDRAGQRQIVRAIKEMGIDDAVS
;
A
#
# COMPACT_ATOMS: atom_id res chain seq x y z
N MET A 1 -13.80 -19.53 24.08
CA MET A 1 -12.55 -19.29 24.85
C MET A 1 -12.67 -17.95 25.55
N ALA A 2 -12.26 -17.84 26.81
CA ALA A 2 -12.17 -16.56 27.49
C ALA A 2 -10.95 -15.78 26.95
N ARG A 3 -11.11 -14.49 26.65
CA ARG A 3 -9.99 -13.62 26.23
C ARG A 3 -9.14 -13.27 27.45
N ASN A 4 -7.82 -13.32 27.29
CA ASN A 4 -6.88 -12.85 28.31
C ASN A 4 -6.79 -11.31 28.29
N PRO A 5 -6.46 -10.67 29.42
CA PRO A 5 -6.07 -9.26 29.43
C PRO A 5 -4.89 -9.05 28.47
N GLY A 6 -5.12 -8.32 27.38
CA GLY A 6 -4.14 -8.09 26.32
C GLY A 6 -4.52 -8.64 24.94
N ASP A 7 -5.52 -9.53 24.85
CA ASP A 7 -6.03 -10.05 23.58
C ASP A 7 -6.82 -8.95 22.85
N ARG A 8 -6.12 -8.21 21.99
CA ARG A 8 -6.68 -7.15 21.16
C ARG A 8 -6.40 -7.40 19.69
N ILE A 9 -7.18 -6.73 18.86
CA ILE A 9 -6.89 -6.58 17.45
C ILE A 9 -6.03 -5.33 17.31
N PHE A 10 -5.02 -5.43 16.46
CA PHE A 10 -4.11 -4.34 16.10
C PHE A 10 -4.04 -4.21 14.59
N GLY A 11 -3.82 -2.99 14.12
CA GLY A 11 -3.48 -2.66 12.76
C GLY A 11 -2.55 -1.45 12.76
N VAL A 12 -1.76 -1.29 11.70
CA VAL A 12 -0.91 -0.13 11.46
C VAL A 12 -1.18 0.37 10.06
N GLU A 13 -1.25 1.69 9.95
CA GLU A 13 -1.35 2.47 8.72
C GLU A 13 0.01 3.13 8.49
N THR A 14 0.63 2.85 7.35
CA THR A 14 1.96 3.34 7.00
C THR A 14 1.90 4.09 5.68
N GLU A 15 2.07 5.41 5.73
CA GLU A 15 2.28 6.26 4.57
C GLU A 15 3.75 6.27 4.16
N PHE A 16 4.01 6.19 2.85
CA PHE A 16 5.35 6.26 2.28
C PHE A 16 5.56 7.60 1.58
N GLY A 17 6.60 8.32 2.02
CA GLY A 17 7.14 9.42 1.23
C GLY A 17 7.72 8.88 -0.08
N CYS A 18 7.54 9.63 -1.17
CA CYS A 18 8.07 9.29 -2.48
C CYS A 18 8.88 10.46 -3.02
N LEU A 19 10.13 10.20 -3.38
CA LEU A 19 10.98 11.13 -4.09
C LEU A 19 11.30 10.57 -5.48
N VAL A 20 11.20 11.42 -6.50
CA VAL A 20 11.60 11.11 -7.87
C VAL A 20 12.75 12.04 -8.23
N SER A 21 13.92 11.48 -8.53
CA SER A 21 15.13 12.25 -8.87
C SER A 21 15.36 12.41 -10.38
N ASP A 22 14.61 11.68 -11.21
CA ASP A 22 14.66 11.78 -12.67
C ASP A 22 13.40 12.48 -13.20
N GLU A 23 13.56 13.71 -13.71
CA GLU A 23 12.47 14.53 -14.24
C GLU A 23 11.74 13.87 -15.43
N THR A 24 12.34 12.88 -16.09
CA THR A 24 11.72 12.15 -17.21
C THR A 24 10.72 11.09 -16.77
N LEU A 25 10.77 10.64 -15.51
CA LEU A 25 9.84 9.65 -14.94
C LEU A 25 8.52 10.26 -14.44
N GLY A 26 8.44 11.59 -14.37
CA GLY A 26 7.26 12.32 -13.95
C GLY A 26 7.30 12.75 -12.48
N THR A 27 6.13 12.96 -11.90
CA THR A 27 5.99 13.48 -10.53
C THR A 27 5.93 12.34 -9.50
N PRO A 28 6.22 12.59 -8.21
CA PRO A 28 6.02 11.60 -7.14
C PRO A 28 4.62 10.99 -7.11
N GLU A 29 3.59 11.80 -7.37
CA GLU A 29 2.19 11.36 -7.41
C GLU A 29 1.96 10.35 -8.56
N ALA A 30 2.54 10.61 -9.72
CA ALA A 30 2.47 9.66 -10.85
C ALA A 30 3.25 8.36 -10.54
N ALA A 31 4.37 8.46 -9.82
CA ALA A 31 5.17 7.30 -9.45
C ALA A 31 4.42 6.38 -8.48
N VAL A 32 3.78 6.92 -7.43
CA VAL A 32 3.01 6.10 -6.48
C VAL A 32 1.80 5.42 -7.13
N GLU A 33 1.12 6.11 -8.06
CA GLU A 33 0.03 5.52 -8.86
C GLU A 33 0.54 4.35 -9.69
N ALA A 34 1.67 4.52 -10.40
CA ALA A 34 2.26 3.47 -11.21
C ALA A 34 2.73 2.25 -10.38
N ILE A 35 3.25 2.50 -9.17
CA ILE A 35 3.63 1.44 -8.22
C ILE A 35 2.39 0.65 -7.76
N LYS A 36 1.33 1.34 -7.33
CA LYS A 36 0.05 0.71 -6.98
C LYS A 36 -0.50 -0.12 -8.15
N ASP A 37 -0.53 0.46 -9.34
CA ASP A 37 -1.07 -0.18 -10.53
C ASP A 37 -0.28 -1.43 -10.92
N THR A 38 1.05 -1.39 -10.80
CA THR A 38 1.91 -2.58 -10.98
C THR A 38 1.52 -3.69 -10.00
N ILE A 39 1.26 -3.36 -8.73
CA ILE A 39 0.88 -4.35 -7.72
C ILE A 39 -0.49 -4.97 -8.00
N PHE A 40 -1.48 -4.18 -8.41
CA PHE A 40 -2.85 -4.67 -8.63
C PHE A 40 -3.07 -5.29 -10.01
N TYR A 41 -2.52 -4.70 -11.07
CA TYR A 41 -2.82 -5.11 -12.45
C TYR A 41 -1.77 -6.06 -13.02
N GLU A 42 -0.48 -5.79 -12.79
CA GLU A 42 0.61 -6.63 -13.30
C GLU A 42 0.87 -7.83 -12.38
N PHE A 43 1.10 -7.60 -11.09
CA PHE A 43 1.35 -8.69 -10.14
C PHE A 43 0.07 -9.41 -9.72
N ARG A 44 -1.10 -8.79 -9.91
CA ARG A 44 -2.42 -9.33 -9.55
C ARG A 44 -2.49 -9.79 -8.10
N LEU A 45 -1.94 -8.97 -7.19
CA LEU A 45 -1.82 -9.31 -5.77
C LEU A 45 -3.04 -8.91 -4.92
N GLY A 46 -4.13 -8.47 -5.53
CA GLY A 46 -5.31 -8.01 -4.81
C GLY A 46 -6.51 -7.73 -5.70
N ALA A 47 -7.54 -7.17 -5.09
CA ALA A 47 -8.74 -6.66 -5.73
C ALA A 47 -8.77 -5.13 -5.58
N ILE A 48 -8.84 -4.43 -6.71
CA ILE A 48 -8.98 -2.97 -6.75
C ILE A 48 -10.43 -2.57 -6.41
N ASP A 49 -10.60 -1.46 -5.70
CA ASP A 49 -11.92 -0.90 -5.39
C ASP A 49 -12.56 -0.37 -6.70
N LEU A 50 -13.66 -0.98 -7.16
CA LEU A 50 -14.39 -0.56 -8.37
C LEU A 50 -15.39 0.57 -8.13
N HIS A 51 -15.63 0.90 -6.86
CA HIS A 51 -16.54 1.95 -6.43
C HIS A 51 -15.80 2.89 -5.50
N ALA A 52 -16.11 4.18 -5.60
CA ALA A 52 -15.60 5.17 -4.66
C ALA A 52 -16.13 4.84 -3.25
N ARG A 53 -15.26 4.94 -2.25
CA ARG A 53 -15.65 4.92 -0.84
C ARG A 53 -15.98 6.31 -0.35
N ASP A 54 -15.24 7.29 -0.86
CA ASP A 54 -15.50 8.72 -0.76
C ASP A 54 -15.14 9.36 -2.11
N ASP A 55 -16.06 10.12 -2.70
CA ASP A 55 -15.85 10.67 -4.06
C ASP A 55 -14.67 11.65 -4.15
N VAL A 56 -14.28 12.25 -3.03
CA VAL A 56 -13.22 13.24 -2.96
C VAL A 56 -11.92 12.60 -2.47
N PHE A 57 -12.00 11.80 -1.41
CA PHE A 57 -10.82 11.30 -0.71
C PHE A 57 -10.42 9.88 -1.08
N GLU A 58 -11.35 9.06 -1.58
CA GLU A 58 -11.10 7.65 -1.92
C GLU A 58 -11.90 7.26 -3.17
N PRO A 59 -11.60 7.88 -4.33
CA PRO A 59 -12.33 7.60 -5.56
C PRO A 59 -12.09 6.16 -6.01
N ALA A 60 -12.94 5.67 -6.93
CA ALA A 60 -12.76 4.34 -7.51
C ALA A 60 -11.34 4.17 -8.09
N ALA A 61 -10.77 2.99 -7.92
CA ALA A 61 -9.42 2.60 -8.33
C ALA A 61 -8.24 3.33 -7.64
N SER A 62 -8.48 4.19 -6.64
CA SER A 62 -7.42 4.79 -5.79
C SER A 62 -6.68 3.76 -4.93
N GLY A 63 -7.22 2.55 -4.78
CA GLY A 63 -6.64 1.50 -3.97
C GLY A 63 -7.46 0.22 -3.96
N GLY A 64 -7.10 -0.70 -3.07
CA GLY A 64 -7.79 -1.97 -2.93
C GLY A 64 -7.25 -2.85 -1.81
N PHE A 65 -7.80 -4.06 -1.73
CA PHE A 65 -7.40 -5.07 -0.75
C PHE A 65 -6.47 -6.11 -1.39
N LEU A 66 -5.37 -6.39 -0.74
CA LEU A 66 -4.39 -7.39 -1.15
C LEU A 66 -4.79 -8.79 -0.67
N MET A 67 -4.26 -9.83 -1.31
CA MET A 67 -4.53 -11.23 -0.96
C MET A 67 -4.13 -11.61 0.48
N ASN A 68 -3.24 -10.84 1.10
CA ASN A 68 -2.82 -11.03 2.49
C ASN A 68 -3.74 -10.32 3.51
N GLY A 69 -4.86 -9.74 3.06
CA GLY A 69 -5.85 -9.04 3.88
C GLY A 69 -5.53 -7.57 4.18
N ALA A 70 -4.36 -7.08 3.78
CA ALA A 70 -4.01 -5.67 3.93
C ALA A 70 -4.66 -4.80 2.85
N ARG A 71 -4.68 -3.49 3.08
CA ARG A 71 -5.11 -2.49 2.10
C ARG A 71 -3.90 -1.73 1.57
N LEU A 72 -3.89 -1.46 0.27
CA LEU A 72 -2.92 -0.58 -0.39
C LEU A 72 -3.70 0.46 -1.19
N TYR A 73 -3.46 1.74 -0.95
CA TYR A 73 -4.19 2.83 -1.60
C TYR A 73 -3.34 4.11 -1.67
N ILE A 74 -3.82 5.09 -2.44
CA ILE A 74 -3.25 6.45 -2.47
C ILE A 74 -4.08 7.33 -1.54
N ASP A 75 -3.45 7.94 -0.53
CA ASP A 75 -4.10 8.96 0.30
C ASP A 75 -4.33 10.23 -0.53
N ALA A 76 -5.57 10.68 -0.64
CA ALA A 76 -5.93 11.83 -1.48
C ALA A 76 -5.45 13.18 -0.95
N VAL A 77 -5.07 13.30 0.33
CA VAL A 77 -4.58 14.57 0.88
C VAL A 77 -3.09 14.75 0.60
N GLY A 78 -2.29 13.72 0.85
CA GLY A 78 -0.84 13.73 0.66
C GLY A 78 -0.35 13.18 -0.69
N SER A 79 -1.22 12.48 -1.44
CA SER A 79 -0.81 11.63 -2.58
C SER A 79 0.29 10.63 -2.20
N HIS A 80 0.24 10.13 -0.96
CA HIS A 80 1.16 9.11 -0.49
C HIS A 80 0.64 7.73 -0.83
N LEU A 81 1.55 6.83 -1.19
CA LEU A 81 1.23 5.40 -1.19
C LEU A 81 1.08 4.97 0.27
N GLU A 82 -0.04 4.36 0.61
CA GLU A 82 -0.36 3.95 1.96
C GLU A 82 -0.66 2.45 2.04
N TYR A 83 -0.04 1.79 3.02
CA TYR A 83 -0.30 0.38 3.33
C TYR A 83 -0.89 0.25 4.74
N ALA A 84 -2.14 -0.19 4.81
CA ALA A 84 -2.80 -0.55 6.06
C ALA A 84 -2.74 -2.07 6.26
N THR A 85 -2.11 -2.53 7.33
CA THR A 85 -1.97 -3.96 7.62
C THR A 85 -3.33 -4.64 7.78
N ALA A 86 -3.41 -5.93 7.47
CA ALA A 86 -4.54 -6.75 7.92
C ALA A 86 -4.66 -6.75 9.45
N GLU A 87 -5.85 -6.97 9.98
CA GLU A 87 -6.08 -7.09 11.42
C GLU A 87 -5.28 -8.25 12.02
N CYS A 88 -4.41 -7.94 12.98
CA CYS A 88 -3.55 -8.91 13.64
C CYS A 88 -3.91 -9.06 15.12
N VAL A 89 -3.74 -10.26 15.68
CA VAL A 89 -3.94 -10.54 17.11
C VAL A 89 -2.63 -10.76 17.87
N THR A 90 -1.50 -10.83 17.15
CA THR A 90 -0.16 -10.89 17.73
C THR A 90 0.73 -9.80 17.13
N LEU A 91 1.66 -9.27 17.92
CA LEU A 91 2.64 -8.28 17.43
C LEU A 91 3.55 -8.87 16.35
N LYS A 92 3.82 -10.17 16.39
CA LYS A 92 4.64 -10.84 15.38
C LYS A 92 3.95 -10.82 14.02
N ASP A 93 2.66 -11.12 13.98
CA ASP A 93 1.88 -11.08 12.73
C ASP A 93 1.76 -9.65 12.20
N LEU A 94 1.56 -8.68 13.10
CA LEU A 94 1.52 -7.25 12.74
C LEU A 94 2.81 -6.82 12.04
N VAL A 95 3.97 -7.10 12.65
CA VAL A 95 5.28 -6.77 12.06
C VAL A 95 5.52 -7.53 10.75
N ALA A 96 5.10 -8.79 10.67
CA ALA A 96 5.23 -9.57 9.44
C ALA A 96 4.38 -9.00 8.31
N ASN A 97 3.17 -8.52 8.62
CA ASN A 97 2.23 -7.93 7.66
C ASN A 97 2.74 -6.56 7.17
N ASP A 98 3.14 -5.66 8.07
CA ASP A 98 3.75 -4.36 7.72
C ASP A 98 4.95 -4.54 6.78
N ARG A 99 5.86 -5.47 7.12
CA ARG A 99 7.02 -5.77 6.28
C ARG A 99 6.65 -6.44 4.96
N ALA A 100 5.52 -7.14 4.88
CA ALA A 100 5.05 -7.69 3.62
C ALA A 100 4.67 -6.57 2.63
N GLY A 101 4.00 -5.52 3.10
CA GLY A 101 3.67 -4.33 2.31
C GLY A 101 4.91 -3.69 1.70
N GLN A 102 5.89 -3.35 2.54
CA GLN A 102 7.16 -2.76 2.10
C GLN A 102 7.88 -3.61 1.04
N ARG A 103 7.86 -4.94 1.20
CA ARG A 103 8.48 -5.85 0.22
C ARG A 103 7.75 -5.84 -1.12
N GLN A 104 6.42 -5.71 -1.15
CA GLN A 104 5.69 -5.63 -2.43
C GLN A 104 5.97 -4.31 -3.15
N ILE A 105 6.06 -3.20 -2.40
CA ILE A 105 6.39 -1.88 -2.95
C ILE A 105 7.80 -1.88 -3.55
N VAL A 106 8.81 -2.30 -2.79
CA VAL A 106 10.19 -2.39 -3.29
C VAL A 106 10.31 -3.34 -4.48
N ARG A 107 9.53 -4.45 -4.48
CA ARG A 107 9.49 -5.35 -5.63
C ARG A 107 8.92 -4.65 -6.86
N ALA A 108 7.82 -3.92 -6.74
CA ALA A 108 7.24 -3.18 -7.86
C ALA A 108 8.23 -2.17 -8.45
N ILE A 109 8.87 -1.35 -7.61
CA ILE A 109 9.89 -0.37 -8.03
C ILE A 109 11.02 -1.05 -8.85
N LYS A 110 11.51 -2.20 -8.37
CA LYS A 110 12.57 -2.96 -9.07
C LYS A 110 12.12 -3.56 -10.40
N GLU A 111 10.93 -4.17 -10.44
CA GLU A 111 10.40 -4.79 -11.66
C GLU A 111 10.03 -3.74 -12.72
N MET A 112 9.69 -2.53 -12.28
CA MET A 112 9.51 -1.35 -13.14
C MET A 112 10.84 -0.77 -13.65
N GLY A 113 11.99 -1.15 -13.05
CA GLY A 113 13.31 -0.63 -13.42
C GLY A 113 13.54 0.84 -13.06
N ILE A 114 12.91 1.32 -11.99
CA ILE A 114 12.96 2.72 -11.54
C ILE A 114 13.68 2.89 -10.19
N ASP A 115 14.34 1.84 -9.69
CA ASP A 115 14.99 1.81 -8.36
C ASP A 115 16.23 2.72 -8.22
N ASP A 116 16.79 3.18 -9.35
CA ASP A 116 17.87 4.19 -9.36
C ASP A 116 17.35 5.63 -9.28
N ALA A 117 16.03 5.83 -9.46
CA ALA A 117 15.43 7.16 -9.61
C ALA A 117 14.25 7.45 -8.67
N VAL A 118 13.71 6.41 -8.00
CA VAL A 118 12.60 6.52 -7.05
C VAL A 118 13.01 5.97 -5.69
N SER A 119 12.82 6.76 -4.64
CA SER A 119 13.15 6.41 -3.24
C SER A 119 12.04 6.74 -2.26
#